data_AF-A0A2A5NVM5-F1
#
_entry.id   AF-A0A2A5NVM5-F1
#
_cell.length_a   1.000
_cell.length_b   1.000
_cell.length_c   1.000
_cell.angle_alpha   90.00
_cell.angle_beta   90.00
_cell.angle_gamma   90.00
#
_symmetry.space_group_name_H-M   'P 1'
#
loop_
_entity.id
_entity.type
_entity.pdbx_description
1 polymer ?
#
loop_
_entity_poly.entity_id
_entity_poly.type
_entity_poly.pdbx_seq_one_letter_code
_entity_poly.pdbx_strand_id
1 'polypeptide(L)'
;MIFEYGDIETSSRIERSEARYVLVDRDRAREEKGAEFTHLEDAERFIAIRGGRNRSAGRWFQDRATAPDDVEVRTEGGAYSFSWVDGADEHAVWAYGVPQASAAYRLCWVRTLPFDQVMDVVTAQSPMDRLREHGLLR
;
A
#
# COMPACT_ATOMS: atom_id res chain seq x y z
N MET A 1 6.56 11.10 14.76
CA MET A 1 6.27 9.66 14.59
C MET A 1 4.80 9.42 14.91
N ILE A 2 4.06 8.80 14.01
CA ILE A 2 2.61 8.57 14.14
C ILE A 2 2.34 7.10 14.52
N PHE A 3 3.10 6.17 13.95
CA PHE A 3 2.95 4.74 14.16
C PHE A 3 4.30 4.03 13.95
N GLU A 4 4.58 2.98 14.71
CA GLU A 4 5.74 2.09 14.53
C GLU A 4 5.36 0.65 14.89
N TYR A 5 5.85 -0.31 14.10
CA TYR A 5 5.73 -1.75 14.40
C TYR A 5 6.99 -2.51 13.98
N GLY A 6 7.34 -3.55 14.75
CA GLY A 6 8.54 -4.37 14.51
C GLY A 6 9.26 -4.73 15.81
N ASP A 7 10.53 -5.10 15.68
CA ASP A 7 11.44 -5.38 16.79
C ASP A 7 12.70 -4.49 16.71
N ILE A 8 13.69 -4.80 17.55
CA ILE A 8 14.94 -4.03 17.64
C ILE A 8 15.80 -4.15 16.38
N GLU A 9 15.66 -5.22 15.61
CA GLU A 9 16.41 -5.45 14.38
C GLU A 9 15.62 -4.97 13.15
N THR A 10 14.31 -5.08 13.11
CA THR A 10 13.51 -4.65 11.96
C THR A 10 12.27 -3.90 12.40
N SER A 11 12.09 -2.67 11.91
CA SER A 11 10.85 -1.92 12.17
C SER A 11 10.38 -1.13 10.96
N SER A 12 9.09 -0.82 10.92
CA SER A 12 8.49 0.05 9.92
C SER A 12 7.69 1.10 10.66
N ARG A 13 7.87 2.38 10.31
CA ARG A 13 7.18 3.50 10.97
C ARG A 13 6.65 4.51 9.98
N ILE A 14 5.55 5.17 10.35
CA ILE A 14 5.01 6.31 9.62
C ILE A 14 5.44 7.59 10.32
N GLU A 15 6.12 8.44 9.57
CA GLU A 15 6.47 9.80 9.96
C GLU A 15 5.63 10.81 9.18
N ARG A 16 5.34 11.95 9.79
CA ARG A 16 4.81 13.09 9.06
C ARG A 16 6.00 13.96 8.66
N SER A 17 6.18 14.15 7.36
CA SER A 17 7.19 15.04 6.79
C SER A 17 6.47 16.08 5.96
N GLU A 18 6.49 17.34 6.41
CA GLU A 18 5.76 18.44 5.77
C GLU A 18 4.26 18.10 5.57
N ALA A 19 3.81 18.07 4.31
CA ALA A 19 2.46 17.74 3.87
C ALA A 19 2.28 16.27 3.49
N ARG A 20 3.26 15.39 3.79
CA ARG A 20 3.25 13.97 3.43
C ARG A 20 3.41 13.07 4.65
N TYR A 21 2.98 11.83 4.46
CA TYR A 21 3.25 10.71 5.37
C TYR A 21 4.30 9.82 4.73
N VAL A 22 5.38 9.53 5.46
CA VAL A 22 6.54 8.80 4.96
C VAL A 22 6.65 7.49 5.72
N LEU A 23 6.67 6.39 4.99
CA LEU A 23 7.00 5.07 5.53
C LEU A 23 8.51 4.89 5.52
N VAL A 24 9.08 4.75 6.71
CA VAL A 24 10.50 4.46 6.92
C VAL A 24 10.62 3.02 7.40
N ASP A 25 11.38 2.23 6.65
CA ASP A 25 11.77 0.87 7.01
C ASP A 25 13.15 0.90 7.63
N ARG A 26 13.32 0.23 8.77
CA ARG A 26 14.60 0.03 9.43
C ARG A 26 14.96 -1.45 9.38
N ASP A 27 16.16 -1.74 8.89
CA ASP A 27 16.83 -3.03 9.01
C ASP A 27 18.19 -2.82 9.70
N ARG A 28 18.25 -3.27 10.95
CA ARG A 28 19.29 -3.03 11.95
C ARG A 28 19.54 -1.53 12.14
N ALA A 29 20.70 -1.05 11.71
CA ALA A 29 21.09 0.36 11.79
C ALA A 29 20.80 1.14 10.50
N ARG A 30 20.24 0.50 9.47
CA ARG A 30 19.98 1.11 8.18
C ARG A 30 18.50 1.50 8.11
N GLU A 31 18.25 2.77 7.86
CA GLU A 31 16.92 3.28 7.56
C GLU A 31 16.81 3.55 6.06
N GLU A 32 15.68 3.14 5.49
CA GLU A 32 15.34 3.35 4.10
C GLU A 32 13.91 3.87 3.98
N LYS A 33 13.73 4.78 3.03
CA LYS A 33 12.42 5.29 2.68
C LYS A 33 11.70 4.27 1.80
N GLY A 34 10.60 3.71 2.29
CA GLY A 34 9.81 2.71 1.56
C GLY A 34 8.75 3.32 0.65
N ALA A 35 7.94 4.23 1.19
CA ALA A 35 6.87 4.88 0.45
C ALA A 35 6.48 6.26 1.02
N GLU A 36 5.82 7.09 0.22
CA GLU A 36 5.17 8.33 0.65
C GLU A 36 3.70 8.36 0.27
N PHE A 37 2.91 9.08 1.06
CA PHE A 37 1.46 9.19 0.91
C PHE A 37 1.03 10.64 1.16
N THR A 38 0.03 11.10 0.42
CA THR A 38 -0.64 12.38 0.73
C THR A 38 -1.59 12.26 1.92
N HIS A 39 -2.14 11.06 2.17
CA HIS A 39 -3.08 10.79 3.25
C HIS A 39 -2.59 9.71 4.21
N LEU A 40 -2.89 9.88 5.51
CA LEU A 40 -2.47 8.94 6.56
C LEU A 40 -3.15 7.59 6.41
N GLU A 41 -4.44 7.62 6.10
CA GLU A 41 -5.28 6.44 5.97
C GLU A 41 -4.76 5.48 4.87
N ASP A 42 -4.22 6.01 3.77
CA ASP A 42 -3.54 5.21 2.74
C ASP A 42 -2.27 4.54 3.27
N ALA A 43 -1.49 5.26 4.09
CA ALA A 43 -0.28 4.74 4.72
C ALA A 43 -0.61 3.60 5.70
N GLU A 44 -1.69 3.72 6.47
CA GLU A 44 -2.18 2.68 7.39
C GLU A 44 -2.62 1.42 6.64
N ARG A 45 -3.43 1.58 5.58
CA ARG A 45 -3.82 0.45 4.70
C ARG A 45 -2.60 -0.22 4.07
N PHE A 46 -1.63 0.57 3.62
CA PHE A 46 -0.40 0.06 3.02
C PHE A 46 0.39 -0.83 3.99
N ILE A 47 0.47 -0.43 5.25
CA ILE A 47 1.09 -1.25 6.31
C ILE A 47 0.33 -2.56 6.50
N ALA A 48 -1.00 -2.52 6.56
CA ALA A 48 -1.81 -3.74 6.70
C ALA A 48 -1.57 -4.73 5.53
N ILE A 49 -1.47 -4.22 4.31
CA ILE A 49 -1.17 -5.00 3.09
C ILE A 49 0.23 -5.62 3.14
N ARG A 50 1.22 -4.90 3.67
CA ARG A 50 2.58 -5.40 3.85
C ARG A 50 2.67 -6.44 4.96
N GLY A 51 1.96 -6.22 6.06
CA GLY A 51 1.94 -7.12 7.22
C GLY A 51 1.11 -8.38 7.03
N GLY A 52 0.12 -8.33 6.13
CA GLY A 52 -0.88 -9.38 5.90
C GLY A 52 -0.32 -10.74 5.48
N ARG A 53 -1.19 -11.76 5.48
CA ARG A 53 -0.83 -13.17 5.21
C ARG A 53 -0.39 -13.38 3.76
N ASN A 54 -0.89 -12.58 2.83
CA ASN A 54 -0.58 -12.68 1.39
C ASN A 54 0.26 -11.50 0.92
N ARG A 55 1.55 -11.53 1.26
CA ARG A 55 2.51 -10.47 0.92
C ARG A 55 2.97 -10.49 -0.54
N SER A 56 2.77 -11.62 -1.24
CA SER A 56 3.24 -11.79 -2.62
C SER A 56 2.20 -11.34 -3.64
N ALA A 57 2.67 -10.66 -4.70
CA ALA A 57 1.85 -10.20 -5.81
C ALA A 57 1.07 -11.35 -6.48
N GLY A 58 1.69 -12.52 -6.66
CA GLY A 58 1.09 -13.68 -7.34
C GLY A 58 -0.15 -14.27 -6.66
N ARG A 59 -0.42 -13.93 -5.39
CA ARG A 59 -1.67 -14.31 -4.70
C ARG A 59 -2.81 -13.33 -4.92
N TRP A 60 -2.45 -12.11 -5.30
CA TRP A 60 -3.40 -11.04 -5.60
C TRP A 60 -3.64 -10.92 -7.09
N PHE A 61 -2.66 -11.24 -7.92
CA PHE A 61 -2.75 -11.03 -9.35
C PHE A 61 -2.22 -12.27 -10.06
N GLN A 62 -2.94 -12.72 -11.09
CA GLN A 62 -2.51 -13.80 -11.99
C GLN A 62 -1.31 -13.31 -12.80
N ASP A 63 -0.14 -13.30 -12.17
CA ASP A 63 1.20 -13.03 -12.70
C ASP A 63 1.57 -11.57 -13.03
N ARG A 64 0.62 -10.64 -13.15
CA ARG A 64 0.91 -9.21 -13.36
C ARG A 64 0.10 -8.32 -12.43
N ALA A 65 0.79 -7.48 -11.65
CA ALA A 65 0.13 -6.47 -10.83
C ALA A 65 -0.61 -5.45 -11.71
N THR A 66 -1.86 -5.16 -11.35
CA THR A 66 -2.74 -4.21 -12.04
C THR A 66 -3.26 -3.18 -11.05
N ALA A 67 -3.72 -2.05 -11.56
CA ALA A 67 -4.45 -1.04 -10.81
C ALA A 67 -5.86 -0.88 -11.41
N PRO A 68 -6.84 -0.39 -10.63
CA PRO A 68 -8.15 0.01 -11.16
C PRO A 68 -8.04 1.12 -12.20
N ASP A 69 -9.01 1.20 -13.12
CA ASP A 69 -8.97 2.08 -14.29
C ASP A 69 -8.89 3.58 -13.95
N ASP A 70 -9.39 3.97 -12.79
CA ASP A 70 -9.39 5.36 -12.30
C ASP A 70 -8.12 5.71 -11.50
N VAL A 71 -7.14 4.81 -11.44
CA VAL A 71 -5.83 5.05 -10.85
C VAL A 71 -4.82 5.30 -11.96
N GLU A 72 -4.21 6.48 -11.94
CA GLU A 72 -3.08 6.79 -12.81
C GLU A 72 -1.78 6.21 -12.21
N VAL A 73 -1.05 5.43 -13.00
CA VAL A 73 0.24 4.84 -12.62
C VAL A 73 1.35 5.39 -13.50
N ARG A 74 2.38 6.00 -12.88
CA ARG A 74 3.58 6.46 -13.58
C ARG A 74 4.82 5.81 -13.00
N THR A 75 5.88 5.72 -13.82
CA THR A 75 7.18 5.20 -13.40
C THR A 75 8.26 6.17 -13.84
N GLU A 76 8.98 6.74 -12.87
CA GLU A 76 10.04 7.73 -13.11
C GLU A 76 11.21 7.45 -12.17
N GLY A 77 12.43 7.42 -12.72
CA GLY A 77 13.65 7.26 -11.91
C GLY A 77 13.72 5.99 -11.04
N GLY A 78 12.96 4.94 -11.39
CA GLY A 78 12.88 3.70 -10.59
C GLY A 78 11.87 3.74 -9.43
N ALA A 79 11.13 4.84 -9.27
CA ALA A 79 9.99 4.94 -8.36
C ALA A 79 8.68 4.78 -9.13
N TYR A 80 7.68 4.22 -8.47
CA TYR A 80 6.31 4.13 -8.97
C TYR A 80 5.45 5.17 -8.26
N SER A 81 4.67 5.95 -9.00
CA SER A 81 3.65 6.81 -8.43
C SER A 81 2.27 6.33 -8.84
N PHE A 82 1.34 6.34 -7.88
CA PHE A 82 -0.06 5.97 -8.06
C PHE A 82 -0.89 7.15 -7.60
N SER A 83 -1.81 7.64 -8.41
CA SER A 83 -2.66 8.77 -8.06
C SER A 83 -4.11 8.54 -8.46
N TRP A 84 -5.03 9.01 -7.63
CA TRP A 84 -6.47 8.95 -7.87
C TRP A 84 -7.17 10.11 -7.16
N VAL A 85 -8.43 10.33 -7.51
CA VAL A 85 -9.29 11.31 -6.84
C VAL A 85 -10.34 10.55 -6.04
N ASP A 86 -10.55 10.93 -4.78
CA ASP A 86 -11.65 10.44 -3.95
C ASP A 86 -12.48 11.63 -3.44
N GLY A 87 -13.70 11.76 -3.94
CA GLY A 87 -14.51 12.95 -3.70
C GLY A 87 -13.84 14.24 -4.19
N ALA A 88 -13.39 15.07 -3.26
CA ALA A 88 -12.69 16.32 -3.54
C ALA A 88 -11.17 16.25 -3.29
N ASP A 89 -10.68 15.14 -2.74
CA ASP A 89 -9.30 15.00 -2.29
C ASP A 89 -8.45 14.27 -3.35
N GLU A 90 -7.24 14.78 -3.58
CA GLU A 90 -6.25 14.15 -4.46
C GLU A 90 -5.34 13.22 -3.64
N HIS A 91 -5.39 11.94 -3.97
CA HIS A 91 -4.57 10.92 -3.33
C HIS A 91 -3.37 10.59 -4.21
N ALA A 92 -2.20 10.46 -3.59
CA ALA A 92 -1.01 9.99 -4.26
C ALA A 92 -0.14 9.13 -3.34
N VAL A 93 0.45 8.10 -3.93
CA VAL A 93 1.40 7.19 -3.30
C VAL A 93 2.64 7.08 -4.16
N TRP A 94 3.80 7.33 -3.57
CA TRP A 94 5.10 7.10 -4.19
C TRP A 94 5.76 5.89 -3.53
N ALA A 95 6.00 4.83 -4.29
CA ALA A 95 6.60 3.60 -3.81
C ALA A 95 8.01 3.40 -4.37
N TYR A 96 8.97 3.19 -3.47
CA TYR A 96 10.39 3.05 -3.83
C TYR A 96 10.80 1.58 -3.80
N GLY A 97 11.11 1.03 -4.98
CA GLY A 97 11.49 -0.37 -5.16
C GLY A 97 10.31 -1.33 -5.41
N VAL A 98 10.65 -2.51 -5.95
CA VAL A 98 9.66 -3.50 -6.42
C VAL A 98 8.71 -4.00 -5.31
N PRO A 99 9.16 -4.32 -4.09
CA PRO A 99 8.25 -4.78 -3.03
C PRO A 99 7.20 -3.71 -2.66
N GLN A 100 7.62 -2.44 -2.61
CA GLN A 100 6.73 -1.33 -2.26
C GLN A 100 5.76 -1.03 -3.38
N ALA A 101 6.21 -1.07 -4.65
CA ALA A 101 5.33 -0.94 -5.80
C ALA A 101 4.26 -2.04 -5.82
N SER A 102 4.64 -3.29 -5.51
CA SER A 102 3.68 -4.39 -5.40
C SER A 102 2.65 -4.18 -4.28
N ALA A 103 3.03 -3.59 -3.15
CA ALA A 103 2.08 -3.21 -2.10
C ALA A 103 1.18 -2.06 -2.52
N ALA A 104 1.71 -1.07 -3.25
CA ALA A 104 0.93 0.07 -3.75
C ALA A 104 -0.14 -0.37 -4.76
N TYR A 105 0.17 -1.29 -5.69
CA TYR A 105 -0.86 -1.87 -6.57
C TYR A 105 -2.01 -2.51 -5.78
N ARG A 106 -1.70 -3.26 -4.71
CA ARG A 106 -2.72 -3.88 -3.85
C ARG A 106 -3.52 -2.84 -3.07
N LEU A 107 -2.87 -1.78 -2.60
CA LEU A 107 -3.53 -0.65 -1.95
C LEU A 107 -4.58 -0.03 -2.87
N CYS A 108 -4.24 0.18 -4.14
CA CYS A 108 -5.17 0.73 -5.11
C CYS A 108 -6.48 -0.07 -5.17
N TRP A 109 -6.44 -1.41 -5.11
CA TRP A 109 -7.68 -2.21 -5.15
C TRP A 109 -8.55 -2.07 -3.91
N VAL A 110 -7.97 -1.82 -2.73
CA VAL A 110 -8.72 -1.77 -1.46
C VAL A 110 -8.91 -0.35 -0.92
N ARG A 111 -8.48 0.67 -1.66
CA ARG A 111 -8.43 2.07 -1.20
C ARG A 111 -9.80 2.63 -0.78
N THR A 112 -10.87 2.18 -1.43
CA THR A 112 -12.25 2.61 -1.15
C THR A 112 -12.92 1.79 -0.04
N LEU A 113 -12.26 0.74 0.46
CA LEU A 113 -12.81 -0.12 1.50
C LEU A 113 -12.55 0.46 2.89
N PRO A 114 -13.52 0.40 3.81
CA PRO A 114 -13.28 0.57 5.24
C PRO A 114 -12.15 -0.35 5.75
N PHE A 115 -11.39 0.11 6.75
CA PHE A 115 -10.17 -0.58 7.20
C PHE A 115 -10.41 -2.03 7.68
N ASP A 116 -11.55 -2.32 8.30
CA ASP A 116 -11.95 -3.68 8.69
C ASP A 116 -12.14 -4.61 7.48
N GLN A 117 -12.69 -4.10 6.39
CA GLN A 117 -12.84 -4.84 5.13
C GLN A 117 -11.49 -5.03 4.42
N VAL A 118 -10.57 -4.05 4.53
CA VAL A 118 -9.18 -4.23 4.10
C VAL A 118 -8.56 -5.42 4.83
N MET A 119 -8.78 -5.53 6.14
CA MET A 119 -8.27 -6.64 6.94
C MET A 119 -8.85 -8.00 6.51
N ASP A 120 -10.12 -8.07 6.14
CA ASP A 120 -10.72 -9.30 5.58
C ASP A 120 -10.00 -9.73 4.28
N VAL A 121 -9.77 -8.80 3.35
CA VAL A 121 -9.07 -9.09 2.09
C VAL A 121 -7.61 -9.53 2.30
N VAL A 122 -6.84 -8.81 3.12
CA VAL A 122 -5.38 -9.07 3.28
C VAL A 122 -5.08 -10.33 4.11
N THR A 123 -6.05 -10.82 4.88
CA THR A 123 -5.92 -12.04 5.69
C THR A 123 -6.58 -13.28 5.06
N ALA A 124 -7.47 -13.08 4.08
CA ALA A 124 -8.15 -14.15 3.36
C ALA A 124 -7.17 -15.10 2.66
N GLN A 125 -7.58 -16.34 2.38
CA GLN A 125 -6.73 -17.27 1.62
C GLN A 125 -6.65 -16.87 0.14
N SER A 126 -7.73 -16.28 -0.40
CA SER A 126 -7.85 -15.80 -1.77
C SER A 126 -8.31 -14.34 -1.78
N PRO A 127 -7.38 -13.36 -1.78
CA PRO A 127 -7.72 -11.93 -1.81
C PRO A 127 -8.60 -11.53 -2.99
N MET A 128 -8.40 -12.16 -4.15
CA MET A 128 -9.18 -11.89 -5.36
C MET A 128 -10.66 -12.23 -5.21
N ASP A 129 -10.97 -13.34 -4.52
CA ASP A 129 -12.37 -13.71 -4.31
C ASP A 129 -13.05 -12.71 -3.37
N ARG A 130 -12.35 -12.25 -2.33
CA ARG A 130 -12.86 -11.17 -1.47
C ARG A 130 -13.06 -9.86 -2.21
N LEU A 131 -12.11 -9.46 -3.06
CA LEU A 131 -12.27 -8.27 -3.89
C LEU A 131 -13.49 -8.38 -4.83
N ARG A 132 -13.81 -9.57 -5.37
CA ARG A 132 -15.05 -9.80 -6.13
C ARG A 132 -16.30 -9.73 -5.27
N GLU A 133 -16.27 -10.29 -4.07
CA GLU A 133 -17.39 -10.21 -3.10
C GLU A 133 -17.69 -8.76 -2.70
N HIS A 134 -16.66 -7.90 -2.65
CA HIS A 134 -16.79 -6.46 -2.45
C HIS A 134 -17.14 -5.68 -3.73
N GLY A 135 -17.27 -6.34 -4.89
CA GLY A 135 -17.64 -5.73 -6.17
C GLY A 135 -16.53 -4.89 -6.81
N LEU A 136 -15.27 -5.05 -6.37
CA LEU A 136 -14.12 -4.28 -6.84
C LEU A 136 -13.46 -4.87 -8.07
N LEU A 137 -13.69 -6.16 -8.35
CA LEU A 137 -13.24 -6.85 -9.55
C LEU A 137 -14.45 -7.35 -10.33
N ARG A 138 -14.44 -7.09 -11.65
CA ARG A 138 -15.45 -7.60 -12.60
C ARG A 138 -14.97 -8.87 -13.27
#